data_AF-A0A650EL80-F1
#
_entry.id   AF-A0A650EL80-F1
#
_cell.length_a   1.000
_cell.length_b   1.000
_cell.length_c   1.000
_cell.angle_alpha   90.00
_cell.angle_beta   90.00
_cell.angle_gamma   90.00
#
_symmetry.space_group_name_H-M   'P 1'
#
loop_
_entity.id
_entity.type
_entity.pdbx_description
1 polymer ?
#
loop_
_entity_poly.entity_id
_entity_poly.type
_entity_poly.pdbx_seq_one_letter_code
_entity_poly.pdbx_strand_id
1 'polypeptide(L)'
;MVKLISDTSTNFQTRGYNSSFVTMMLERPQKSQADNVVNKDDNKIKKYTLPAGLLAGGGVLVYLGLMRPGKSKLFNMHIRNHIFNMEKKVHEFVAFIRNSIDDISGESTTYINNYKAAHHINPVEYSSSLKVFRRAEKVAEAQDLAFEAITSRTNFGMDDIQNFSSMYNTIKNSSLLSIGQKKAQAKTAIGENVKVNLPKNLAKNMDLVEEGENQLITMQNALSEQLDGIEATRMGIASRQLHSQMAQAITESRRLQYQAKENVINTAFYQTKKLLNLPEEFGPSYLNVPKVSDFDEKLAYMELRPINVPPRLKEIYEDNNFFRIAIEHDFTDLPEREVVNIFYSSSADNNLKDLGYLIDRLRLRQAILKTKNNDRKSVYDVMIPKLEYLSARLNDFGKRELLTRCGTDFDKMTVSERKNTLKGIYDIASRLGFESISHMDAVLAKESSNYSGMNIRNYMEIFRNNPDIYFF
;
A
#
# COMPACT_ATOMS: atom_id res chain seq x y z
N MET A 1 -3.07 10.67 -27.34
CA MET A 1 -2.01 11.62 -27.73
C MET A 1 -2.13 12.82 -26.80
N VAL A 2 -1.04 13.07 -26.07
CA VAL A 2 -0.77 14.00 -24.95
C VAL A 2 -1.50 15.36 -24.97
N LYS A 3 -2.02 15.77 -23.79
CA LYS A 3 -2.13 17.13 -23.20
C LYS A 3 -3.05 17.04 -21.97
N LEU A 4 -2.79 17.56 -20.78
CA LEU A 4 -1.90 18.60 -20.22
C LEU A 4 -1.84 18.30 -18.71
N ILE A 5 -0.72 18.40 -17.99
CA ILE A 5 -0.82 18.58 -16.53
C ILE A 5 0.39 19.35 -15.98
N SER A 6 0.64 20.54 -16.54
CA SER A 6 1.73 21.43 -16.13
C SER A 6 1.37 22.85 -16.57
N ASP A 7 1.42 23.80 -15.63
CA ASP A 7 1.32 25.24 -15.82
C ASP A 7 0.08 25.79 -16.52
N THR A 8 -0.89 26.26 -15.72
CA THR A 8 -1.52 27.59 -15.91
C THR A 8 -2.13 28.08 -14.60
N SER A 9 -1.28 28.63 -13.72
CA SER A 9 -1.68 29.72 -12.84
C SER A 9 -1.16 31.03 -13.43
N THR A 10 -1.93 31.60 -14.35
CA THR A 10 -1.81 32.99 -14.81
C THR A 10 -3.25 33.48 -14.92
N ASN A 11 -3.75 34.37 -14.07
CA ASN A 11 -3.26 35.74 -13.91
C ASN A 11 -3.46 36.24 -12.47
N PHE A 12 -2.36 36.39 -11.74
CA PHE A 12 -2.14 37.58 -10.93
C PHE A 12 -0.75 38.09 -11.27
N GLN A 13 -0.71 39.25 -11.92
CA GLN A 13 0.52 39.98 -12.19
C GLN A 13 1.16 40.36 -10.84
N THR A 14 2.21 39.66 -10.45
CA THR A 14 3.24 40.23 -9.58
C THR A 14 4.58 40.02 -10.26
N ARG A 15 5.12 41.15 -10.74
CA ARG A 15 6.40 41.23 -11.41
C ARG A 15 7.51 40.81 -10.44
N GLY A 16 8.22 39.75 -10.83
CA GLY A 16 9.67 39.62 -10.72
C GLY A 16 10.26 39.44 -9.32
N TYR A 17 10.68 38.21 -9.01
CA TYR A 17 12.06 37.86 -8.63
C TYR A 17 12.23 36.34 -8.79
N ASN A 18 12.76 35.92 -9.94
CA ASN A 18 13.22 34.54 -10.15
C ASN A 18 14.53 34.34 -9.39
N SER A 19 14.55 33.48 -8.35
CA SER A 19 15.81 32.96 -7.80
C SER A 19 16.20 31.69 -8.57
N SER A 20 17.04 31.86 -9.60
CA SER A 20 17.53 30.78 -10.48
C SER A 20 18.42 29.74 -9.78
N PHE A 21 18.53 29.78 -8.45
CA PHE A 21 19.37 28.88 -7.65
C PHE A 21 18.61 27.63 -7.17
N VAL A 22 17.28 27.73 -7.00
CA VAL A 22 16.44 26.65 -6.46
C VAL A 22 16.25 25.51 -7.47
N THR A 23 16.13 25.83 -8.76
CA THR A 23 15.95 24.83 -9.82
C THR A 23 17.22 24.00 -10.06
N MET A 24 18.41 24.56 -9.78
CA MET A 24 19.69 23.90 -10.05
C MET A 24 20.09 22.84 -9.01
N MET A 25 19.47 22.86 -7.82
CA MET A 25 19.85 22.01 -6.67
C MET A 25 18.94 20.79 -6.47
N LEU A 26 17.80 20.74 -7.15
CA LEU A 26 16.90 19.58 -7.15
C LEU A 26 17.46 18.39 -7.97
N GLU A 27 18.50 18.59 -8.79
CA GLU A 27 18.96 17.60 -9.77
C GLU A 27 20.37 16.99 -9.55
N ARG A 28 21.11 17.34 -8.49
CA ARG A 28 22.49 16.79 -8.33
C ARG A 28 22.61 15.73 -7.23
N PRO A 29 22.95 14.48 -7.58
CA PRO A 29 23.60 13.56 -6.65
C PRO A 29 25.11 13.88 -6.63
N GLN A 30 25.71 14.12 -5.45
CA GLN A 30 27.17 14.24 -5.36
C GLN A 30 27.77 13.16 -4.45
N LYS A 31 28.71 12.43 -5.08
CA LYS A 31 29.61 11.42 -4.52
C LYS A 31 30.58 12.07 -3.52
N SER A 32 30.92 11.31 -2.48
CA SER A 32 31.95 11.62 -1.49
C SER A 32 33.35 11.66 -2.10
N GLN A 33 34.22 12.53 -1.57
CA GLN A 33 35.64 12.21 -1.42
C GLN A 33 36.30 13.03 -0.30
N ALA A 34 37.23 12.38 0.38
CA ALA A 34 37.88 12.74 1.64
C ALA A 34 39.19 13.54 1.46
N ASP A 35 39.72 14.01 2.59
CA ASP A 35 40.89 14.88 2.83
C ASP A 35 42.23 14.39 2.27
N ASN A 36 43.13 15.32 1.85
CA ASN A 36 44.28 15.81 2.65
C ASN A 36 45.41 16.50 1.85
N VAL A 37 46.15 17.35 2.59
CA VAL A 37 47.57 17.80 2.48
C VAL A 37 47.90 19.19 1.89
N VAL A 38 48.74 19.89 2.66
CA VAL A 38 49.23 21.29 2.65
C VAL A 38 50.63 21.43 2.02
N ASN A 39 50.92 22.56 1.35
CA ASN A 39 52.15 23.40 1.47
C ASN A 39 52.03 24.65 0.55
N LYS A 40 52.06 25.90 1.07
CA LYS A 40 53.22 26.84 1.21
C LYS A 40 53.98 27.08 -0.10
N ASP A 41 54.30 28.28 -0.59
CA ASP A 41 54.23 29.70 -0.19
C ASP A 41 54.33 30.50 -1.51
N ASP A 42 53.68 31.68 -1.65
CA ASP A 42 54.35 32.94 -2.05
C ASP A 42 53.39 34.13 -2.31
N ASN A 43 53.54 35.12 -1.42
CA ASN A 43 53.55 36.57 -1.64
C ASN A 43 52.46 37.34 -2.42
N LYS A 44 51.89 38.28 -1.65
CA LYS A 44 51.43 39.64 -2.02
C LYS A 44 50.11 39.80 -2.78
N ILE A 45 49.01 39.71 -2.03
CA ILE A 45 48.08 40.84 -1.87
C ILE A 45 47.62 40.81 -0.41
N LYS A 46 47.92 41.85 0.39
CA LYS A 46 47.27 42.05 1.70
C LYS A 46 45.78 42.32 1.47
N LYS A 47 44.99 41.28 1.27
CA LYS A 47 43.56 41.31 1.53
C LYS A 47 43.42 41.37 3.05
N TYR A 48 42.87 42.47 3.55
CA TYR A 48 42.44 42.60 4.92
C TYR A 48 41.46 41.46 5.24
N THR A 49 41.98 40.36 5.77
CA THR A 49 41.20 39.36 6.49
C THR A 49 40.81 40.00 7.81
N LEU A 50 39.60 40.55 7.85
CA LEU A 50 38.93 40.76 9.12
C LEU A 50 38.69 39.38 9.73
N PRO A 51 39.26 39.07 10.91
CA PRO A 51 39.16 37.75 11.50
C PRO A 51 37.70 37.44 11.82
N ALA A 52 37.29 36.20 11.56
CA ALA A 52 35.95 35.67 11.81
C ALA A 52 35.47 35.82 13.29
N GLY A 53 36.35 36.23 14.21
CA GLY A 53 36.00 36.60 15.59
C GLY A 53 35.28 37.96 15.75
N LEU A 54 35.11 38.75 14.68
CA LEU A 54 34.37 40.03 14.70
C LEU A 54 32.87 39.91 14.35
N LEU A 55 32.31 38.70 14.30
CA LEU A 55 30.87 38.48 14.09
C LEU A 55 30.02 38.66 15.35
N ALA A 56 30.63 38.84 16.53
CA ALA A 56 29.95 39.37 17.71
C ALA A 56 29.72 40.91 17.62
N GLY A 57 30.24 41.56 16.58
CA GLY A 57 30.19 43.02 16.37
C GLY A 57 29.08 43.50 15.43
N GLY A 58 27.92 42.83 15.38
CA GLY A 58 26.80 43.21 14.50
C GLY A 58 26.42 44.69 14.64
N GLY A 59 26.28 45.19 15.88
CA GLY A 59 25.99 46.60 16.14
C GLY A 59 27.09 47.58 15.70
N VAL A 60 28.37 47.17 15.75
CA VAL A 60 29.51 48.02 15.35
C VAL A 60 29.62 48.12 13.83
N LEU A 61 29.37 47.02 13.11
CA LEU A 61 29.34 47.01 11.64
C LEU A 61 28.15 47.80 11.09
N VAL A 62 26.98 47.67 11.70
CA VAL A 62 25.78 48.45 11.36
C VAL A 62 26.01 49.93 11.64
N TYR A 63 26.54 50.26 12.82
CA TYR A 63 26.89 51.64 13.20
C TYR A 63 27.90 52.28 12.23
N LEU A 64 28.96 51.57 11.85
CA LEU A 64 29.96 52.03 10.89
C LEU A 64 29.43 52.12 9.45
N GLY A 65 28.44 51.30 9.10
CA GLY A 65 27.76 51.31 7.80
C GLY A 65 26.84 52.51 7.61
N LEU A 66 26.12 52.91 8.65
CA LEU A 66 25.14 53.99 8.61
C LEU A 66 25.76 55.40 8.75
N MET A 67 27.00 55.51 9.24
CA MET A 67 27.70 56.79 9.42
C MET A 67 28.35 57.37 8.14
N ARG A 68 28.41 56.64 7.01
CA ARG A 68 29.00 57.16 5.75
C ARG A 68 28.23 56.71 4.48
N PRO A 69 27.84 57.60 3.55
CA PRO A 69 26.99 57.29 2.38
C PRO A 69 27.52 56.19 1.43
N GLY A 70 28.85 56.02 1.32
CA GLY A 70 29.46 54.97 0.50
C GLY A 70 29.41 53.54 1.10
N LYS A 71 28.78 53.36 2.27
CA LYS A 71 28.83 52.12 3.08
C LYS A 71 27.47 51.45 3.36
N SER A 72 26.38 51.87 2.71
CA SER A 72 25.10 51.10 2.64
C SER A 72 25.31 49.65 2.18
N LYS A 73 26.34 49.42 1.36
CA LYS A 73 26.81 48.09 0.94
C LYS A 73 27.16 47.16 2.10
N LEU A 74 27.69 47.66 3.22
CA LEU A 74 28.04 46.85 4.40
C LEU A 74 26.80 46.42 5.19
N PHE A 75 25.82 47.30 5.33
CA PHE A 75 24.52 46.96 5.93
C PHE A 75 23.79 45.92 5.07
N ASN A 76 23.70 46.15 3.75
CA ASN A 76 23.09 45.19 2.83
C ASN A 76 23.83 43.83 2.82
N MET A 77 25.15 43.84 2.99
CA MET A 77 25.93 42.60 3.13
C MET A 77 25.66 41.89 4.47
N HIS A 78 25.42 42.64 5.54
CA HIS A 78 25.01 42.08 6.83
C HIS A 78 23.62 41.43 6.75
N ILE A 79 22.63 42.11 6.16
CA ILE A 79 21.29 41.55 5.91
C ILE A 79 21.38 40.28 5.06
N ARG A 80 22.15 40.30 3.95
CA ARG A 80 22.38 39.11 3.11
C ARG A 80 23.05 37.96 3.87
N ASN A 81 24.02 38.24 4.73
CA ASN A 81 24.67 37.21 5.55
C ASN A 81 23.70 36.61 6.57
N HIS A 82 22.80 37.41 7.15
CA HIS A 82 21.74 36.90 8.02
C HIS A 82 20.78 35.99 7.26
N ILE A 83 20.30 36.42 6.10
CA ILE A 83 19.45 35.59 5.22
C ILE A 83 20.16 34.27 4.89
N PHE A 84 21.42 34.32 4.47
CA PHE A 84 22.20 33.12 4.17
C PHE A 84 22.33 32.17 5.38
N ASN A 85 22.53 32.71 6.59
CA ASN A 85 22.56 31.89 7.80
C ASN A 85 21.21 31.26 8.12
N MET A 86 20.10 31.97 7.90
CA MET A 86 18.75 31.42 8.04
C MET A 86 18.52 30.28 7.04
N GLU A 87 18.88 30.46 5.77
CA GLU A 87 18.79 29.42 4.73
C GLU A 87 19.66 28.20 5.07
N LYS A 88 20.88 28.42 5.59
CA LYS A 88 21.75 27.35 6.07
C LYS A 88 21.08 26.51 7.17
N LYS A 89 20.31 27.13 8.07
CA LYS A 89 19.56 26.39 9.12
C LYS A 89 18.46 25.53 8.53
N VAL A 90 17.78 25.99 7.48
CA VAL A 90 16.82 25.16 6.74
C VAL A 90 17.53 23.99 6.07
N HIS A 91 18.70 24.19 5.45
CA HIS A 91 19.48 23.09 4.86
C HIS A 91 19.94 22.06 5.89
N GLU A 92 20.44 22.49 7.04
CA GLU A 92 20.82 21.60 8.16
C GLU A 92 19.62 20.77 8.63
N PHE A 93 18.42 21.38 8.71
CA PHE A 93 17.19 20.68 9.07
C PHE A 93 16.74 19.68 8.00
N VAL A 94 16.81 20.04 6.71
CA VAL A 94 16.49 19.14 5.59
C VAL A 94 17.39 17.90 5.62
N ALA A 95 18.69 18.09 5.84
CA ALA A 95 19.64 16.98 5.95
C ALA A 95 19.31 16.07 7.16
N PHE A 96 18.95 16.67 8.30
CA PHE A 96 18.54 15.92 9.49
C PHE A 96 17.28 15.08 9.26
N ILE A 97 16.24 15.65 8.63
CA ILE A 97 15.02 14.91 8.28
C ILE A 97 15.36 13.74 7.36
N ARG A 98 16.21 13.96 6.35
CA ARG A 98 16.58 12.90 5.42
C ARG A 98 17.21 11.70 6.15
N ASN A 99 18.18 11.96 7.03
CA ASN A 99 18.81 10.88 7.81
C ASN A 99 17.79 10.17 8.71
N SER A 100 16.90 10.93 9.36
CA SER A 100 15.84 10.33 10.20
C SER A 100 14.90 9.44 9.39
N ILE A 101 14.57 9.84 8.16
CA ILE A 101 13.77 9.02 7.23
C ILE A 101 14.54 7.78 6.79
N ASP A 102 15.83 7.90 6.49
CA ASP A 102 16.67 6.77 6.11
C ASP A 102 16.74 5.72 7.24
N ASP A 103 16.84 6.16 8.50
CA ASP A 103 16.82 5.29 9.69
C ASP A 103 15.47 4.54 9.83
N ILE A 104 14.34 5.26 9.78
CA ILE A 104 12.99 4.65 9.78
C ILE A 104 12.85 3.63 8.65
N SER A 105 13.38 3.98 7.47
CA SER A 105 13.28 3.15 6.28
C SER A 105 14.09 1.87 6.43
N GLY A 106 15.29 1.92 7.04
CA GLY A 106 16.11 0.73 7.30
C GLY A 106 15.40 -0.33 8.13
N GLU A 107 14.79 0.08 9.25
CA GLU A 107 14.03 -0.83 10.12
C GLU A 107 12.75 -1.35 9.43
N SER A 108 12.00 -0.45 8.80
CA SER A 108 10.75 -0.80 8.10
C SER A 108 11.00 -1.76 6.92
N THR A 109 12.06 -1.54 6.15
CA THR A 109 12.47 -2.42 5.05
C THR A 109 12.90 -3.79 5.56
N THR A 110 13.58 -3.85 6.72
CA THR A 110 13.93 -5.13 7.35
C THR A 110 12.69 -5.93 7.71
N TYR A 111 11.67 -5.29 8.29
CA TYR A 111 10.38 -5.92 8.57
C TYR A 111 9.72 -6.45 7.29
N ILE A 112 9.65 -5.63 6.23
CA ILE A 112 9.06 -6.02 4.94
C ILE A 112 9.80 -7.22 4.33
N ASN A 113 11.13 -7.25 4.41
CA ASN A 113 11.92 -8.37 3.88
C ASN A 113 11.70 -9.66 4.69
N ASN A 114 11.62 -9.56 6.01
CA ASN A 114 11.28 -10.70 6.88
C ASN A 114 9.88 -11.22 6.56
N TYR A 115 8.92 -10.32 6.36
CA TYR A 115 7.57 -10.70 5.94
C TYR A 115 7.59 -11.46 4.61
N LYS A 116 8.30 -10.94 3.60
CA LYS A 116 8.44 -11.62 2.29
C LYS A 116 9.08 -12.99 2.41
N ALA A 117 10.09 -13.14 3.26
CA ALA A 117 10.78 -14.42 3.46
C ALA A 117 9.88 -15.44 4.17
N ALA A 118 9.15 -15.03 5.21
CA ALA A 118 8.25 -15.89 5.97
C ALA A 118 7.04 -16.36 5.15
N HIS A 119 6.58 -15.55 4.20
CA HIS A 119 5.39 -15.81 3.40
C HIS A 119 5.70 -16.15 1.94
N HIS A 120 6.95 -16.49 1.63
CA HIS A 120 7.32 -16.86 0.28
C HIS A 120 6.70 -18.22 -0.11
N ILE A 121 5.99 -18.22 -1.25
CA ILE A 121 5.41 -19.42 -1.85
C ILE A 121 6.02 -19.57 -3.24
N ASN A 122 6.60 -20.75 -3.52
CA ASN A 122 6.95 -21.16 -4.87
C ASN A 122 5.79 -21.98 -5.47
N PRO A 123 5.01 -21.44 -6.42
CA PRO A 123 3.83 -22.13 -6.95
C PRO A 123 4.11 -23.46 -7.65
N VAL A 124 5.35 -23.67 -8.12
CA VAL A 124 5.73 -24.87 -8.88
C VAL A 124 6.08 -26.04 -7.94
N GLU A 125 6.63 -25.74 -6.77
CA GLU A 125 7.09 -26.75 -5.80
C GLU A 125 5.98 -27.72 -5.42
N TYR A 126 4.80 -27.19 -5.05
CA TYR A 126 3.64 -27.96 -4.60
C TYR A 126 3.00 -28.85 -5.68
N SER A 127 3.21 -28.55 -6.97
CA SER A 127 2.64 -29.31 -8.08
C SER A 127 3.59 -30.34 -8.68
N SER A 128 4.89 -30.23 -8.42
CA SER A 128 5.94 -31.05 -9.03
C SER A 128 5.79 -32.55 -8.70
N SER A 129 5.45 -32.88 -7.46
CA SER A 129 5.27 -34.25 -6.97
C SER A 129 4.06 -34.95 -7.59
N LEU A 130 3.03 -34.20 -8.02
CA LEU A 130 1.83 -34.80 -8.62
C LEU A 130 2.14 -35.49 -9.95
N LYS A 131 3.12 -34.99 -10.71
CA LYS A 131 3.49 -35.50 -12.04
C LYS A 131 4.15 -36.88 -12.02
N VAL A 132 4.74 -37.28 -10.89
CA VAL A 132 5.49 -38.54 -10.80
C VAL A 132 4.61 -39.74 -10.42
N PHE A 133 3.40 -39.51 -9.89
CA PHE A 133 2.52 -40.59 -9.48
C PHE A 133 1.92 -41.31 -10.69
N ARG A 134 1.98 -42.65 -10.65
CA ARG A 134 1.41 -43.55 -11.68
C ARG A 134 0.00 -44.06 -11.34
N ARG A 135 -0.54 -43.65 -10.19
CA ARG A 135 -1.85 -44.06 -9.70
C ARG A 135 -2.69 -42.83 -9.39
N ALA A 136 -3.91 -42.79 -9.90
CA ALA A 136 -4.77 -41.63 -9.76
C ALA A 136 -5.15 -41.35 -8.29
N GLU A 137 -5.29 -42.39 -7.45
CA GLU A 137 -5.54 -42.18 -6.01
C GLU A 137 -4.38 -41.48 -5.31
N LYS A 138 -3.14 -41.78 -5.72
CA LYS A 138 -1.94 -41.13 -5.18
C LYS A 138 -1.82 -39.68 -5.64
N VAL A 139 -2.33 -39.36 -6.84
CA VAL A 139 -2.46 -37.97 -7.30
C VAL A 139 -3.43 -37.20 -6.41
N ALA A 140 -4.60 -37.77 -6.09
CA ALA A 140 -5.58 -37.13 -5.20
C ALA A 140 -5.08 -36.98 -3.74
N GLU A 141 -4.37 -37.97 -3.20
CA GLU A 141 -3.74 -37.87 -1.88
C GLU A 141 -2.66 -36.77 -1.85
N ALA A 142 -1.80 -36.70 -2.87
CA ALA A 142 -0.77 -35.68 -2.96
C ALA A 142 -1.34 -34.27 -3.18
N GLN A 143 -2.46 -34.16 -3.91
CA GLN A 143 -3.20 -32.91 -4.04
C GLN A 143 -3.66 -32.38 -2.68
N ASP A 144 -4.24 -33.23 -1.83
CA ASP A 144 -4.74 -32.80 -0.53
C ASP A 144 -3.61 -32.33 0.40
N LEU A 145 -2.50 -33.08 0.45
CA LEU A 145 -1.30 -32.70 1.20
C LEU A 145 -0.70 -31.38 0.71
N ALA A 146 -0.72 -31.14 -0.61
CA ALA A 146 -0.27 -29.87 -1.17
C ALA A 146 -1.17 -28.70 -0.74
N PHE A 147 -2.50 -28.89 -0.71
CA PHE A 147 -3.43 -27.88 -0.22
C PHE A 147 -3.27 -27.57 1.26
N GLU A 148 -3.02 -28.58 2.09
CA GLU A 148 -2.73 -28.44 3.51
C GLU A 148 -1.40 -27.68 3.73
N ALA A 149 -0.36 -28.04 2.99
CA ALA A 149 0.95 -27.38 3.05
C ALA A 149 0.90 -25.92 2.58
N ILE A 150 0.08 -25.60 1.57
CA ILE A 150 -0.15 -24.22 1.14
C ILE A 150 -0.88 -23.46 2.24
N THR A 151 -1.99 -24.00 2.77
CA THR A 151 -2.84 -23.32 3.76
C THR A 151 -2.10 -23.04 5.06
N SER A 152 -1.32 -24.00 5.56
CA SER A 152 -0.56 -23.86 6.81
C SER A 152 0.55 -22.81 6.78
N ARG A 153 1.03 -22.41 5.59
CA ARG A 153 2.04 -21.35 5.43
C ARG A 153 1.45 -19.95 5.28
N THR A 154 0.13 -19.80 5.26
CA THR A 154 -0.53 -18.62 4.70
C THR A 154 -1.72 -18.13 5.50
N ASN A 155 -1.55 -17.86 6.79
CA ASN A 155 -2.51 -17.02 7.52
C ASN A 155 -2.23 -15.56 7.17
N PHE A 156 -2.65 -15.15 5.98
CA PHE A 156 -2.70 -13.74 5.59
C PHE A 156 -3.93 -13.10 6.22
N GLY A 157 -3.87 -11.82 6.58
CA GLY A 157 -5.01 -11.13 7.15
C GLY A 157 -4.96 -9.62 6.98
N MET A 158 -6.11 -8.98 7.17
CA MET A 158 -6.20 -7.52 7.34
C MET A 158 -5.35 -7.00 8.50
N ASP A 159 -4.96 -7.89 9.40
CA ASP A 159 -4.11 -7.60 10.53
C ASP A 159 -2.65 -7.37 10.10
N ASP A 160 -2.19 -7.91 8.96
CA ASP A 160 -0.79 -7.76 8.51
C ASP A 160 -0.42 -6.30 8.27
N ILE A 161 -1.32 -5.54 7.65
CA ILE A 161 -1.08 -4.10 7.48
C ILE A 161 -1.25 -3.35 8.79
N GLN A 162 -2.20 -3.73 9.63
CA GLN A 162 -2.40 -3.05 10.92
C GLN A 162 -1.17 -3.24 11.81
N ASN A 163 -0.60 -4.45 11.81
CA ASN A 163 0.64 -4.81 12.47
C ASN A 163 1.81 -3.99 11.91
N PHE A 164 1.95 -3.93 10.58
CA PHE A 164 2.96 -3.10 9.93
C PHE A 164 2.80 -1.62 10.29
N SER A 165 1.59 -1.07 10.18
CA SER A 165 1.31 0.34 10.50
C SER A 165 1.55 0.64 11.98
N SER A 166 1.24 -0.28 12.89
CA SER A 166 1.52 -0.13 14.33
C SER A 166 3.03 -0.08 14.60
N MET A 167 3.78 -1.03 14.02
CA MET A 167 5.24 -1.07 14.08
C MET A 167 5.86 0.20 13.48
N TYR A 168 5.45 0.57 12.26
CA TYR A 168 5.91 1.77 11.58
C TYR A 168 5.64 3.04 12.39
N ASN A 169 4.43 3.18 12.95
CA ASN A 169 4.09 4.34 13.77
C ASN A 169 4.93 4.43 15.04
N THR A 170 5.33 3.29 15.61
CA THR A 170 6.22 3.26 16.78
C THR A 170 7.60 3.85 16.44
N ILE A 171 8.20 3.42 15.33
CA ILE A 171 9.51 3.91 14.85
C ILE A 171 9.41 5.38 14.37
N LYS A 172 8.31 5.72 13.71
CA LYS A 172 8.04 7.09 13.26
C LYS A 172 7.89 8.06 14.42
N ASN A 173 7.18 7.68 15.49
CA ASN A 173 6.91 8.57 16.61
C ASN A 173 8.18 8.94 17.39
N SER A 174 9.13 8.00 17.56
CA SER A 174 10.43 8.32 18.17
C SER A 174 11.20 9.34 17.34
N SER A 175 11.22 9.16 16.02
CA SER A 175 11.89 10.06 15.08
C SER A 175 11.22 11.44 15.00
N LEU A 176 9.89 11.50 15.05
CA LEU A 176 9.13 12.76 15.04
C LEU A 176 9.45 13.65 16.26
N LEU A 177 9.71 13.06 17.42
CA LEU A 177 10.14 13.84 18.59
C LEU A 177 11.49 14.52 18.35
N SER A 178 12.47 13.80 17.80
CA SER A 178 13.79 14.34 17.47
C SER A 178 13.72 15.39 16.36
N ILE A 179 12.91 15.16 15.32
CA ILE A 179 12.65 16.13 14.25
C ILE A 179 11.98 17.39 14.81
N GLY A 180 10.98 17.24 15.68
CA GLY A 180 10.31 18.36 16.33
C GLY A 180 11.24 19.22 17.16
N GLN A 181 12.15 18.60 17.92
CA GLN A 181 13.20 19.32 18.66
C GLN A 181 14.17 20.06 17.72
N LYS A 182 14.63 19.40 16.65
CA LYS A 182 15.52 20.02 15.66
C LYS A 182 14.85 21.17 14.92
N LYS A 183 13.56 21.04 14.63
CA LYS A 183 12.73 22.08 14.01
C LYS A 183 12.61 23.29 14.93
N ALA A 184 12.32 23.08 16.21
CA ALA A 184 12.24 24.16 17.20
C ALA A 184 13.57 24.91 17.31
N GLN A 185 14.70 24.17 17.38
CA GLN A 185 16.03 24.77 17.38
C GLN A 185 16.31 25.59 16.11
N ALA A 186 15.92 25.08 14.94
CA ALA A 186 16.07 25.80 13.67
C ALA A 186 15.21 27.09 13.65
N LYS A 187 13.94 27.02 14.10
CA LYS A 187 13.06 28.19 14.19
C LYS A 187 13.61 29.25 15.15
N THR A 188 14.11 28.84 16.32
CA THR A 188 14.77 29.77 17.26
C THR A 188 15.99 30.44 16.62
N ALA A 189 16.88 29.65 16.00
CA ALA A 189 18.09 30.18 15.36
C ALA A 189 17.79 31.11 14.15
N ILE A 190 16.70 30.86 13.41
CA ILE A 190 16.24 31.75 12.33
C ILE A 190 15.66 33.05 12.92
N GLY A 191 15.01 32.99 14.09
CA GLY A 191 14.43 34.16 14.76
C GLY A 191 15.42 35.01 15.56
N GLU A 192 16.65 34.55 15.77
CA GLU A 192 17.69 35.33 16.44
C GLU A 192 18.16 36.50 15.56
N ASN A 193 18.24 37.70 16.15
CA ASN A 193 18.81 38.92 15.55
C ASN A 193 18.06 39.49 14.32
N VAL A 194 16.75 39.28 14.26
CA VAL A 194 15.88 39.90 13.24
C VAL A 194 15.72 41.42 13.45
N LYS A 195 15.92 41.88 14.70
CA LYS A 195 15.99 43.31 15.05
C LYS A 195 17.43 43.78 15.15
N VAL A 196 17.71 44.89 14.48
CA VAL A 196 19.03 45.53 14.44
C VAL A 196 19.07 46.62 15.51
N ASN A 197 19.69 46.35 16.65
CA ASN A 197 19.85 47.37 17.70
C ASN A 197 20.76 48.52 17.23
N LEU A 198 20.18 49.71 17.06
CA LEU A 198 20.90 50.92 16.68
C LEU A 198 21.17 51.84 17.87
N PRO A 199 22.32 52.53 17.89
CA PRO A 199 22.53 53.66 18.80
C PRO A 199 21.64 54.86 18.43
N LYS A 200 21.18 55.59 19.46
CA LYS A 200 20.09 56.59 19.46
C LYS A 200 20.21 57.77 18.47
N ASN A 201 21.33 57.95 17.77
CA ASN A 201 21.63 59.18 17.00
C ASN A 201 21.52 59.01 15.46
N LEU A 202 20.77 58.02 14.96
CA LEU A 202 20.75 57.63 13.53
C LEU A 202 19.44 57.91 12.77
N ALA A 203 18.72 58.98 13.13
CA ALA A 203 17.43 59.37 12.54
C ALA A 203 17.41 59.47 11.00
N LYS A 204 18.57 59.68 10.35
CA LYS A 204 18.68 59.87 8.89
C LYS A 204 18.63 58.58 8.05
N ASN A 205 18.80 57.41 8.66
CA ASN A 205 18.81 56.12 7.94
C ASN A 205 17.81 55.10 8.53
N MET A 206 16.76 55.57 9.23
CA MET A 206 15.74 54.69 9.81
C MET A 206 15.03 53.87 8.72
N ASP A 207 14.66 54.47 7.60
CA ASP A 207 13.95 53.79 6.51
C ASP A 207 14.72 52.59 5.95
N LEU A 208 16.05 52.71 5.79
CA LEU A 208 16.92 51.62 5.29
C LEU A 208 17.04 50.48 6.31
N VAL A 209 16.98 50.81 7.60
CA VAL A 209 17.03 49.81 8.68
C VAL A 209 15.70 49.10 8.78
N GLU A 210 14.59 49.86 8.74
CA GLU A 210 13.24 49.32 8.72
C GLU A 210 13.02 48.41 7.51
N GLU A 211 13.49 48.79 6.33
CA GLU A 211 13.45 47.94 5.14
C GLU A 211 14.27 46.65 5.31
N GLY A 212 15.48 46.74 5.89
CA GLY A 212 16.31 45.56 6.19
C GLY A 212 15.68 44.64 7.23
N GLU A 213 15.11 45.18 8.30
CA GLU A 213 14.39 44.42 9.33
C GLU A 213 13.13 43.76 8.74
N ASN A 214 12.36 44.48 7.94
CA ASN A 214 11.18 43.92 7.26
C ASN A 214 11.56 42.78 6.30
N GLN A 215 12.70 42.88 5.60
CA GLN A 215 13.23 41.79 4.78
C GLN A 215 13.59 40.56 5.64
N LEU A 216 14.24 40.75 6.78
CA LEU A 216 14.59 39.66 7.70
C LEU A 216 13.34 39.02 8.33
N ILE A 217 12.33 39.80 8.74
CA ILE A 217 11.05 39.31 9.27
C ILE A 217 10.31 38.50 8.20
N THR A 218 10.22 39.03 6.98
CA THR A 218 9.55 38.34 5.87
C THR A 218 10.24 37.01 5.57
N MET A 219 11.57 37.00 5.54
CA MET A 219 12.35 35.78 5.32
C MET A 219 12.20 34.78 6.49
N GLN A 220 12.25 35.25 7.74
CA GLN A 220 12.02 34.41 8.91
C GLN A 220 10.67 33.69 8.84
N ASN A 221 9.60 34.42 8.51
CA ASN A 221 8.25 33.87 8.43
C ASN A 221 8.17 32.82 7.31
N ALA A 222 8.68 33.15 6.11
CA ALA A 222 8.69 32.24 4.97
C ALA A 222 9.49 30.96 5.26
N LEU A 223 10.69 31.07 5.83
CA LEU A 223 11.53 29.91 6.17
C LEU A 223 10.93 29.09 7.31
N SER A 224 10.27 29.72 8.28
CA SER A 224 9.59 29.01 9.37
C SER A 224 8.42 28.18 8.88
N GLU A 225 7.62 28.71 7.94
CA GLU A 225 6.54 27.98 7.27
C GLU A 225 7.11 26.85 6.40
N GLN A 226 8.21 27.09 5.69
CA GLN A 226 8.90 26.06 4.91
C GLN A 226 9.37 24.89 5.79
N LEU A 227 9.87 25.12 7.00
CA LEU A 227 10.28 24.04 7.90
C LEU A 227 9.12 23.08 8.23
N ASP A 228 7.91 23.62 8.46
CA ASP A 228 6.72 22.81 8.72
C ASP A 228 6.29 22.03 7.45
N GLY A 229 6.33 22.68 6.29
CA GLY A 229 6.04 22.04 5.00
C GLY A 229 7.03 20.90 4.67
N ILE A 230 8.33 21.12 4.88
CA ILE A 230 9.38 20.13 4.59
C ILE A 230 9.20 18.87 5.43
N GLU A 231 8.93 19.01 6.73
CA GLU A 231 8.66 17.88 7.62
C GLU A 231 7.45 17.08 7.13
N ALA A 232 6.31 17.74 6.96
CA ALA A 232 5.06 17.09 6.58
C ALA A 232 5.18 16.37 5.22
N THR A 233 5.74 17.05 4.22
CA THR A 233 5.89 16.49 2.87
C THR A 233 6.84 15.30 2.84
N ARG A 234 8.05 15.42 3.44
CA ARG A 234 9.04 14.33 3.37
C ARG A 234 8.59 13.10 4.17
N MET A 235 8.05 13.30 5.36
CA MET A 235 7.50 12.20 6.17
C MET A 235 6.31 11.54 5.50
N GLY A 236 5.43 12.32 4.86
CA GLY A 236 4.30 11.80 4.10
C GLY A 236 4.72 10.93 2.91
N ILE A 237 5.71 11.38 2.12
CA ILE A 237 6.24 10.62 0.99
C ILE A 237 6.86 9.30 1.46
N ALA A 238 7.72 9.33 2.48
CA ALA A 238 8.36 8.13 3.03
C ALA A 238 7.33 7.12 3.57
N SER A 239 6.33 7.61 4.31
CA SER A 239 5.23 6.80 4.84
C SER A 239 4.48 6.07 3.73
N ARG A 240 4.09 6.79 2.68
CA ARG A 240 3.38 6.20 1.52
C ARG A 240 4.24 5.17 0.80
N GLN A 241 5.53 5.45 0.60
CA GLN A 241 6.44 4.53 -0.07
C GLN A 241 6.58 3.21 0.69
N LEU A 242 6.77 3.25 2.01
CA LEU A 242 6.94 2.05 2.83
C LEU A 242 5.64 1.25 2.95
N HIS A 243 4.50 1.91 3.15
CA HIS A 243 3.19 1.23 3.13
C HIS A 243 2.89 0.62 1.76
N SER A 244 3.28 1.28 0.66
CA SER A 244 3.14 0.73 -0.70
C SER A 244 3.97 -0.54 -0.88
N GLN A 245 5.21 -0.57 -0.39
CA GLN A 245 6.06 -1.77 -0.45
C GLN A 245 5.47 -2.94 0.34
N MET A 246 4.94 -2.67 1.54
CA MET A 246 4.23 -3.69 2.31
C MET A 246 2.96 -4.17 1.60
N ALA A 247 2.21 -3.27 0.96
CA ALA A 247 1.01 -3.60 0.19
C ALA A 247 1.30 -4.54 -0.97
N GLN A 248 2.35 -4.23 -1.69
CA GLN A 248 2.85 -5.09 -2.76
C GLN A 248 3.27 -6.46 -2.23
N ALA A 249 3.97 -6.52 -1.09
CA ALA A 249 4.39 -7.79 -0.50
C ALA A 249 3.21 -8.67 -0.09
N ILE A 250 2.18 -8.10 0.53
CA ILE A 250 0.95 -8.81 0.92
C ILE A 250 0.18 -9.29 -0.31
N THR A 251 -0.07 -8.39 -1.27
CA THR A 251 -0.81 -8.72 -2.51
C THR A 251 -0.10 -9.80 -3.32
N GLU A 252 1.22 -9.69 -3.46
CA GLU A 252 2.03 -10.68 -4.18
C GLU A 252 1.99 -12.05 -3.50
N SER A 253 2.07 -12.10 -2.17
CA SER A 253 2.03 -13.37 -1.43
C SER A 253 0.68 -14.08 -1.60
N ARG A 254 -0.43 -13.33 -1.56
CA ARG A 254 -1.77 -13.86 -1.86
C ARG A 254 -1.89 -14.36 -3.30
N ARG A 255 -1.39 -13.58 -4.26
CA ARG A 255 -1.37 -13.97 -5.68
C ARG A 255 -0.61 -15.29 -5.88
N LEU A 256 0.57 -15.43 -5.27
CA LEU A 256 1.37 -16.66 -5.33
C LEU A 256 0.67 -17.85 -4.67
N GLN A 257 -0.09 -17.63 -3.59
CA GLN A 257 -0.90 -18.66 -2.95
C GLN A 257 -1.98 -19.21 -3.91
N TYR A 258 -2.75 -18.32 -4.56
CA TYR A 258 -3.75 -18.75 -5.55
C TYR A 258 -3.08 -19.49 -6.70
N GLN A 259 -1.97 -18.96 -7.24
CA GLN A 259 -1.23 -19.63 -8.30
C GLN A 259 -0.73 -21.02 -7.90
N ALA A 260 -0.30 -21.21 -6.65
CA ALA A 260 0.08 -22.52 -6.14
C ALA A 260 -1.11 -23.49 -6.12
N LYS A 261 -2.26 -23.07 -5.59
CA LYS A 261 -3.50 -23.86 -5.56
C LYS A 261 -3.96 -24.23 -6.98
N GLU A 262 -3.96 -23.26 -7.89
CA GLU A 262 -4.29 -23.45 -9.31
C GLU A 262 -3.35 -24.45 -9.99
N ASN A 263 -2.03 -24.32 -9.79
CA ASN A 263 -1.05 -25.25 -10.35
C ASN A 263 -1.26 -26.68 -9.86
N VAL A 264 -1.57 -26.85 -8.57
CA VAL A 264 -1.87 -28.16 -7.97
C VAL A 264 -3.12 -28.74 -8.62
N ILE A 265 -4.22 -27.99 -8.72
CA ILE A 265 -5.47 -28.43 -9.34
C ILE A 265 -5.25 -28.81 -10.81
N ASN A 266 -4.68 -27.90 -11.61
CA ASN A 266 -4.42 -28.10 -13.03
C ASN A 266 -3.56 -29.34 -13.28
N THR A 267 -2.49 -29.51 -12.48
CA THR A 267 -1.60 -30.67 -12.60
C THR A 267 -2.31 -31.97 -12.19
N ALA A 268 -3.13 -31.94 -11.14
CA ALA A 268 -3.88 -33.11 -10.67
C ALA A 268 -4.90 -33.58 -11.72
N PHE A 269 -5.65 -32.66 -12.32
CA PHE A 269 -6.61 -32.95 -13.40
C PHE A 269 -5.89 -33.50 -14.63
N TYR A 270 -4.81 -32.85 -15.07
CA TYR A 270 -4.01 -33.30 -16.21
C TYR A 270 -3.49 -34.73 -16.01
N GLN A 271 -2.87 -35.01 -14.86
CA GLN A 271 -2.30 -36.32 -14.58
C GLN A 271 -3.38 -37.39 -14.44
N THR A 272 -4.50 -37.09 -13.77
CA THR A 272 -5.61 -38.03 -13.61
C THR A 272 -6.27 -38.33 -14.95
N LYS A 273 -6.50 -37.32 -15.79
CA LYS A 273 -7.01 -37.47 -17.15
C LYS A 273 -6.16 -38.43 -17.97
N LYS A 274 -4.83 -38.26 -17.91
CA LYS A 274 -3.87 -39.13 -18.59
C LYS A 274 -3.89 -40.57 -18.04
N LEU A 275 -3.93 -40.74 -16.72
CA LEU A 275 -3.88 -42.06 -16.09
C LEU A 275 -5.16 -42.88 -16.30
N LEU A 276 -6.32 -42.20 -16.38
CA LEU A 276 -7.63 -42.84 -16.49
C LEU A 276 -8.22 -42.76 -17.90
N ASN A 277 -7.50 -42.18 -18.87
CA ASN A 277 -7.97 -41.94 -20.24
C ASN A 277 -9.34 -41.22 -20.27
N LEU A 278 -9.48 -40.15 -19.48
CA LEU A 278 -10.71 -39.38 -19.41
C LEU A 278 -10.90 -38.48 -20.66
N PRO A 279 -12.15 -38.06 -20.96
CA PRO A 279 -12.47 -37.22 -22.12
C PRO A 279 -11.69 -35.89 -22.16
N GLU A 280 -11.66 -35.26 -23.34
CA GLU A 280 -10.87 -34.04 -23.56
C GLU A 280 -11.37 -32.87 -22.71
N GLU A 281 -12.68 -32.76 -22.56
CA GLU A 281 -13.41 -31.78 -21.77
C GLU A 281 -13.24 -31.95 -20.24
N PHE A 282 -12.66 -33.06 -19.77
CA PHE A 282 -12.40 -33.25 -18.35
C PHE A 282 -11.29 -32.30 -17.87
N GLY A 283 -11.71 -31.23 -17.21
CA GLY A 283 -10.85 -30.19 -16.68
C GLY A 283 -11.42 -29.52 -15.43
N PRO A 284 -10.59 -28.72 -14.76
CA PRO A 284 -11.01 -27.98 -13.58
C PRO A 284 -12.05 -26.92 -13.93
N SER A 285 -12.94 -26.63 -12.98
CA SER A 285 -14.01 -25.64 -13.10
C SER A 285 -13.92 -24.51 -12.08
N TYR A 286 -12.87 -24.43 -11.25
CA TYR A 286 -12.72 -23.37 -10.23
C TYR A 286 -12.75 -21.95 -10.79
N LEU A 287 -12.50 -21.75 -12.09
CA LEU A 287 -12.63 -20.46 -12.79
C LEU A 287 -14.07 -20.10 -13.15
N ASN A 288 -14.97 -21.08 -13.16
CA ASN A 288 -16.34 -20.95 -13.62
C ASN A 288 -17.28 -21.02 -12.41
N VAL A 289 -17.82 -19.88 -11.99
CA VAL A 289 -18.87 -19.85 -10.98
C VAL A 289 -20.23 -20.04 -11.67
N PRO A 290 -21.01 -21.08 -11.33
CA PRO A 290 -22.35 -21.28 -11.86
C PRO A 290 -23.27 -20.11 -11.53
N LYS A 291 -24.27 -19.87 -12.38
CA LYS A 291 -25.37 -18.94 -12.09
C LYS A 291 -26.46 -19.67 -11.32
N VAL A 292 -27.22 -18.92 -10.51
CA VAL A 292 -28.38 -19.48 -9.79
C VAL A 292 -29.38 -20.12 -10.77
N SER A 293 -29.56 -19.50 -11.95
CA SER A 293 -30.42 -20.00 -13.02
C SER A 293 -30.02 -21.37 -13.58
N ASP A 294 -28.76 -21.78 -13.40
CA ASP A 294 -28.28 -23.09 -13.89
C ASP A 294 -28.88 -24.27 -13.10
N PHE A 295 -29.60 -23.95 -12.00
CA PHE A 295 -30.20 -24.90 -11.06
C PHE A 295 -31.74 -24.86 -11.02
N ASP A 296 -32.40 -23.88 -11.65
CA ASP A 296 -33.86 -23.65 -11.52
C ASP A 296 -34.71 -24.92 -11.78
N GLU A 297 -34.28 -25.77 -12.72
CA GLU A 297 -34.95 -27.04 -13.06
C GLU A 297 -34.33 -28.27 -12.35
N LYS A 298 -33.14 -28.12 -11.76
CA LYS A 298 -32.34 -29.21 -11.18
C LYS A 298 -32.54 -29.36 -9.67
N LEU A 299 -32.91 -28.28 -8.96
CA LEU A 299 -33.11 -28.29 -7.50
C LEU A 299 -34.17 -29.33 -7.07
N ALA A 300 -35.22 -29.52 -7.88
CA ALA A 300 -36.30 -30.48 -7.59
C ALA A 300 -35.85 -31.95 -7.59
N TYR A 301 -34.73 -32.28 -8.25
CA TYR A 301 -34.20 -33.63 -8.39
C TYR A 301 -32.89 -33.85 -7.63
N MET A 302 -32.32 -32.81 -7.02
CA MET A 302 -31.08 -32.89 -6.24
C MET A 302 -31.41 -33.23 -4.78
N GLU A 303 -30.74 -34.22 -4.20
CA GLU A 303 -30.83 -34.53 -2.77
C GLU A 303 -30.09 -33.45 -1.94
N LEU A 304 -30.69 -32.28 -1.79
CA LEU A 304 -30.08 -31.12 -1.13
C LEU A 304 -30.11 -31.18 0.40
N ARG A 305 -30.66 -32.26 0.95
CA ARG A 305 -30.75 -32.52 2.39
C ARG A 305 -29.36 -32.77 3.02
N PRO A 306 -29.24 -32.74 4.36
CA PRO A 306 -28.02 -33.18 5.04
C PRO A 306 -27.63 -34.60 4.61
N ILE A 307 -26.33 -34.84 4.43
CA ILE A 307 -25.82 -36.14 3.97
C ILE A 307 -24.78 -36.72 4.92
N ASN A 308 -24.80 -38.03 5.07
CA ASN A 308 -23.74 -38.76 5.77
C ASN A 308 -22.57 -39.01 4.80
N VAL A 309 -21.41 -38.46 5.12
CA VAL A 309 -20.17 -38.65 4.34
C VAL A 309 -19.31 -39.78 4.94
N PRO A 310 -18.54 -40.52 4.12
CA PRO A 310 -17.59 -41.51 4.62
C PRO A 310 -16.57 -40.88 5.60
N PRO A 311 -16.15 -41.58 6.68
CA PRO A 311 -15.23 -41.05 7.68
C PRO A 311 -13.94 -40.46 7.09
N ARG A 312 -13.35 -41.15 6.10
CA ARG A 312 -12.15 -40.70 5.41
C ARG A 312 -12.33 -39.36 4.68
N LEU A 313 -13.52 -39.09 4.14
CA LEU A 313 -13.79 -37.82 3.48
C LEU A 313 -13.94 -36.70 4.52
N LYS A 314 -14.58 -37.01 5.66
CA LYS A 314 -14.71 -36.09 6.78
C LYS A 314 -13.34 -35.70 7.35
N GLU A 315 -12.43 -36.66 7.51
CA GLU A 315 -11.05 -36.45 7.99
C GLU A 315 -10.25 -35.51 7.07
N ILE A 316 -10.36 -35.69 5.74
CA ILE A 316 -9.60 -34.87 4.77
C ILE A 316 -10.04 -33.38 4.78
N TYR A 317 -11.32 -33.13 5.08
CA TYR A 317 -11.93 -31.80 4.95
C TYR A 317 -12.49 -31.27 6.27
N GLU A 318 -12.01 -31.79 7.41
CA GLU A 318 -12.55 -31.48 8.74
C GLU A 318 -12.53 -29.98 9.04
N ASP A 319 -11.46 -29.29 8.63
CA ASP A 319 -11.26 -27.86 8.85
C ASP A 319 -11.91 -26.98 7.76
N ASN A 320 -12.53 -27.55 6.73
CA ASN A 320 -13.11 -26.78 5.64
C ASN A 320 -14.55 -26.35 5.97
N ASN A 321 -14.76 -25.04 6.17
CA ASN A 321 -16.07 -24.50 6.52
C ASN A 321 -17.16 -24.79 5.47
N PHE A 322 -16.85 -24.68 4.18
CA PHE A 322 -17.83 -24.96 3.12
C PHE A 322 -18.22 -26.43 3.07
N PHE A 323 -17.26 -27.33 3.29
CA PHE A 323 -17.53 -28.77 3.38
C PHE A 323 -18.46 -29.07 4.56
N ARG A 324 -18.20 -28.49 5.74
CA ARG A 324 -19.06 -28.61 6.92
C ARG A 324 -20.49 -28.10 6.66
N ILE A 325 -20.61 -26.90 6.07
CA ILE A 325 -21.92 -26.34 5.72
C ILE A 325 -22.70 -27.29 4.80
N ALA A 326 -22.03 -27.85 3.79
CA ALA A 326 -22.69 -28.71 2.81
C ALA A 326 -23.15 -30.07 3.39
N ILE A 327 -22.53 -30.58 4.46
CA ILE A 327 -22.99 -31.81 5.13
C ILE A 327 -24.11 -31.54 6.15
N GLU A 328 -24.09 -30.39 6.82
CA GLU A 328 -24.98 -30.07 7.96
C GLU A 328 -26.30 -29.40 7.55
N HIS A 329 -26.30 -28.60 6.48
CA HIS A 329 -27.46 -27.79 6.11
C HIS A 329 -28.30 -28.42 4.99
N ASP A 330 -29.61 -28.14 5.05
CA ASP A 330 -30.55 -28.42 3.96
C ASP A 330 -30.57 -27.24 2.97
N PHE A 331 -30.27 -27.52 1.69
CA PHE A 331 -30.24 -26.52 0.64
C PHE A 331 -31.51 -26.51 -0.22
N THR A 332 -32.52 -27.33 0.11
CA THR A 332 -33.79 -27.43 -0.62
C THR A 332 -34.50 -26.07 -0.74
N ASP A 333 -34.36 -25.23 0.29
CA ASP A 333 -34.78 -23.83 0.29
C ASP A 333 -33.84 -23.02 1.19
N LEU A 334 -32.59 -22.81 0.75
CA LEU A 334 -31.60 -22.05 1.53
C LEU A 334 -32.05 -20.57 1.64
N PRO A 335 -32.51 -20.12 2.82
CA PRO A 335 -33.09 -18.80 2.96
C PRO A 335 -32.02 -17.73 2.89
N GLU A 336 -32.40 -16.53 2.45
CA GLU A 336 -31.48 -15.41 2.26
C GLU A 336 -30.66 -15.09 3.53
N ARG A 337 -31.29 -15.19 4.70
CA ARG A 337 -30.62 -14.99 5.98
C ARG A 337 -29.45 -15.95 6.21
N GLU A 338 -29.59 -17.21 5.80
CA GLU A 338 -28.51 -18.19 5.92
C GLU A 338 -27.39 -17.90 4.90
N VAL A 339 -27.74 -17.49 3.68
CA VAL A 339 -26.74 -17.04 2.69
C VAL A 339 -25.90 -15.88 3.25
N VAL A 340 -26.55 -14.89 3.87
CA VAL A 340 -25.90 -13.77 4.54
C VAL A 340 -24.97 -14.26 5.66
N ASN A 341 -25.46 -15.14 6.54
CA ASN A 341 -24.68 -15.68 7.66
C ASN A 341 -23.45 -16.45 7.16
N ILE A 342 -23.61 -17.29 6.14
CA ILE A 342 -22.51 -18.08 5.55
C ILE A 342 -21.48 -17.15 4.90
N PHE A 343 -21.93 -16.14 4.16
CA PHE A 343 -21.04 -15.20 3.49
C PHE A 343 -20.17 -14.43 4.50
N TYR A 344 -20.77 -13.89 5.56
CA TYR A 344 -20.04 -13.09 6.56
C TYR A 344 -19.27 -13.93 7.59
N SER A 345 -19.64 -15.19 7.82
CA SER A 345 -18.87 -16.12 8.67
C SER A 345 -17.62 -16.67 7.97
N SER A 346 -17.59 -16.68 6.64
CA SER A 346 -16.41 -17.06 5.87
C SER A 346 -15.32 -15.98 6.02
N SER A 347 -14.07 -16.38 6.24
CA SER A 347 -12.92 -15.44 6.27
C SER A 347 -12.69 -14.82 4.89
N ALA A 348 -12.07 -13.64 4.83
CA ALA A 348 -11.57 -13.07 3.58
C ALA A 348 -10.58 -14.01 2.85
N ASP A 349 -9.87 -14.83 3.63
CA ASP A 349 -8.85 -15.78 3.16
C ASP A 349 -9.39 -17.20 2.91
N ASN A 350 -10.68 -17.45 3.19
CA ASN A 350 -11.41 -18.67 2.80
C ASN A 350 -12.61 -18.27 1.95
N ASN A 351 -12.32 -17.91 0.70
CA ASN A 351 -13.26 -17.21 -0.19
C ASN A 351 -13.86 -18.13 -1.25
N LEU A 352 -14.63 -17.56 -2.18
CA LEU A 352 -15.27 -18.33 -3.24
C LEU A 352 -14.30 -19.06 -4.18
N LYS A 353 -13.05 -18.63 -4.34
CA LYS A 353 -12.05 -19.41 -5.08
C LYS A 353 -11.72 -20.72 -4.34
N ASP A 354 -11.61 -20.67 -3.02
CA ASP A 354 -11.38 -21.87 -2.20
C ASP A 354 -12.53 -22.85 -2.23
N LEU A 355 -13.78 -22.35 -2.29
CA LEU A 355 -14.95 -23.17 -2.58
C LEU A 355 -14.84 -23.85 -3.96
N GLY A 356 -14.42 -23.09 -4.98
CA GLY A 356 -14.15 -23.64 -6.32
C GLY A 356 -13.09 -24.76 -6.31
N TYR A 357 -11.98 -24.57 -5.59
CA TYR A 357 -10.95 -25.60 -5.45
C TYR A 357 -11.45 -26.84 -4.71
N LEU A 358 -12.28 -26.68 -3.67
CA LEU A 358 -12.92 -27.79 -2.96
C LEU A 358 -13.79 -28.62 -3.92
N ILE A 359 -14.64 -27.95 -4.71
CA ILE A 359 -15.50 -28.60 -5.71
C ILE A 359 -14.64 -29.41 -6.68
N ASP A 360 -13.55 -28.85 -7.19
CA ASP A 360 -12.66 -29.54 -8.14
C ASP A 360 -11.92 -30.73 -7.52
N ARG A 361 -11.48 -30.63 -6.26
CA ARG A 361 -10.90 -31.78 -5.52
C ARG A 361 -11.90 -32.91 -5.37
N LEU A 362 -13.17 -32.60 -5.10
CA LEU A 362 -14.25 -33.58 -5.03
C LEU A 362 -14.56 -34.19 -6.41
N ARG A 363 -14.62 -33.39 -7.48
CA ARG A 363 -14.82 -33.85 -8.87
C ARG A 363 -13.70 -34.80 -9.31
N LEU A 364 -12.45 -34.50 -8.97
CA LEU A 364 -11.31 -35.38 -9.25
C LEU A 364 -11.48 -36.75 -8.57
N ARG A 365 -11.81 -36.74 -7.28
CA ARG A 365 -12.06 -37.97 -6.49
C ARG A 365 -13.23 -38.79 -7.03
N GLN A 366 -14.30 -38.12 -7.43
CA GLN A 366 -15.46 -38.76 -8.06
C GLN A 366 -15.07 -39.47 -9.36
N ALA A 367 -14.30 -38.81 -10.24
CA ALA A 367 -13.86 -39.40 -11.50
C ALA A 367 -13.03 -40.68 -11.26
N ILE A 368 -12.09 -40.63 -10.30
CA ILE A 368 -11.26 -41.78 -9.91
C ILE A 368 -12.13 -42.96 -9.44
N LEU A 369 -13.16 -42.70 -8.64
CA LEU A 369 -14.05 -43.74 -8.12
C LEU A 369 -14.96 -44.34 -9.20
N LYS A 370 -15.54 -43.49 -10.06
CA LYS A 370 -16.41 -43.94 -11.16
C LYS A 370 -15.67 -44.90 -12.10
N THR A 371 -14.43 -44.60 -12.46
CA THR A 371 -13.61 -45.46 -13.33
C THR A 371 -13.23 -46.80 -12.68
N LYS A 372 -13.09 -46.85 -11.36
CA LYS A 372 -12.58 -48.04 -10.65
C LYS A 372 -13.66 -49.02 -10.20
N ASN A 373 -14.78 -48.51 -9.69
CA ASN A 373 -15.79 -49.34 -9.01
C ASN A 373 -17.11 -49.47 -9.80
N ASN A 374 -17.23 -48.82 -10.97
CA ASN A 374 -18.50 -48.72 -11.72
C ASN A 374 -19.67 -48.22 -10.85
N ASP A 375 -19.35 -47.49 -9.77
CA ASP A 375 -20.32 -47.07 -8.78
C ASP A 375 -21.22 -45.98 -9.37
N ARG A 376 -22.52 -46.30 -9.45
CA ARG A 376 -23.54 -45.41 -10.01
C ARG A 376 -24.13 -44.45 -8.99
N LYS A 377 -23.87 -44.64 -7.69
CA LYS A 377 -24.38 -43.78 -6.61
C LYS A 377 -23.27 -43.39 -5.66
N SER A 378 -22.57 -42.30 -5.97
CA SER A 378 -21.51 -41.78 -5.13
C SER A 378 -21.99 -40.59 -4.29
N VAL A 379 -21.48 -40.44 -3.06
CA VAL A 379 -21.74 -39.26 -2.22
C VAL A 379 -21.38 -37.94 -2.92
N TYR A 380 -20.46 -38.00 -3.89
CA TYR A 380 -20.03 -36.87 -4.70
C TYR A 380 -21.11 -36.38 -5.67
N ASP A 381 -22.01 -37.26 -6.14
CA ASP A 381 -23.12 -36.88 -7.02
C ASP A 381 -24.13 -35.95 -6.31
N VAL A 382 -24.08 -35.89 -4.97
CA VAL A 382 -24.89 -34.98 -4.15
C VAL A 382 -24.05 -33.80 -3.64
N MET A 383 -22.86 -34.05 -3.10
CA MET A 383 -22.02 -33.03 -2.47
C MET A 383 -21.56 -31.94 -3.44
N ILE A 384 -21.16 -32.33 -4.66
CA ILE A 384 -20.67 -31.39 -5.68
C ILE A 384 -21.78 -30.40 -6.07
N PRO A 385 -22.99 -30.83 -6.49
CA PRO A 385 -24.08 -29.91 -6.78
C PRO A 385 -24.47 -29.00 -5.61
N LYS A 386 -24.46 -29.48 -4.37
CA LYS A 386 -24.74 -28.63 -3.19
C LYS A 386 -23.74 -27.48 -3.11
N LEU A 387 -22.45 -27.79 -3.22
CA LEU A 387 -21.38 -26.79 -3.15
C LEU A 387 -21.41 -25.84 -4.34
N GLU A 388 -21.73 -26.33 -5.55
CA GLU A 388 -21.91 -25.50 -6.74
C GLU A 388 -23.09 -24.53 -6.58
N TYR A 389 -24.23 -25.00 -6.03
CA TYR A 389 -25.38 -24.16 -5.73
C TYR A 389 -25.06 -23.10 -4.67
N LEU A 390 -24.36 -23.49 -3.60
CA LEU A 390 -23.88 -22.56 -2.58
C LEU A 390 -22.96 -21.50 -3.19
N SER A 391 -22.02 -21.90 -4.04
CA SER A 391 -21.13 -20.99 -4.76
C SER A 391 -21.90 -19.98 -5.60
N ALA A 392 -22.95 -20.41 -6.31
CA ALA A 392 -23.80 -19.53 -7.10
C ALA A 392 -24.55 -18.52 -6.23
N ARG A 393 -25.18 -18.97 -5.12
CA ARG A 393 -25.93 -18.12 -4.19
C ARG A 393 -25.04 -17.09 -3.50
N LEU A 394 -23.87 -17.51 -3.01
CA LEU A 394 -22.92 -16.62 -2.34
C LEU A 394 -22.31 -15.60 -3.31
N ASN A 395 -22.02 -16.00 -4.55
CA ASN A 395 -21.52 -15.09 -5.58
C ASN A 395 -22.57 -14.04 -5.97
N ASP A 396 -23.82 -14.44 -6.17
CA ASP A 396 -24.91 -13.50 -6.50
C ASP A 396 -25.16 -12.50 -5.37
N PHE A 397 -25.30 -12.99 -4.12
CA PHE A 397 -25.42 -12.16 -2.93
C PHE A 397 -24.24 -11.18 -2.80
N GLY A 398 -23.01 -11.70 -2.84
CA GLY A 398 -21.80 -10.92 -2.64
C GLY A 398 -21.58 -9.89 -3.75
N LYS A 399 -21.85 -10.21 -5.02
CA LYS A 399 -21.76 -9.23 -6.12
C LYS A 399 -22.77 -8.10 -5.95
N ARG A 400 -24.02 -8.40 -5.57
CA ARG A 400 -25.04 -7.37 -5.30
C ARG A 400 -24.62 -6.48 -4.14
N GLU A 401 -24.23 -7.05 -3.01
CA GLU A 401 -23.75 -6.30 -1.84
C GLU A 401 -22.53 -5.44 -2.17
N LEU A 402 -21.57 -5.98 -2.93
CA LEU A 402 -20.39 -5.24 -3.38
C LEU A 402 -20.78 -4.04 -4.24
N LEU A 403 -21.65 -4.22 -5.22
CA LEU A 403 -22.12 -3.13 -6.09
C LEU A 403 -22.88 -2.06 -5.31
N THR A 404 -23.70 -2.45 -4.33
CA THR A 404 -24.38 -1.51 -3.44
C THR A 404 -23.38 -0.64 -2.68
N ARG A 405 -22.30 -1.22 -2.14
CA ARG A 405 -21.26 -0.45 -1.43
C ARG A 405 -20.40 0.39 -2.36
N CYS A 406 -20.04 -0.12 -3.54
CA CYS A 406 -19.32 0.66 -4.54
C CYS A 406 -20.15 1.85 -5.06
N GLY A 407 -21.47 1.74 -5.01
CA GLY A 407 -22.42 2.79 -5.43
C GLY A 407 -22.58 3.94 -4.44
N THR A 408 -21.92 3.91 -3.27
CA THR A 408 -21.96 5.04 -2.33
C THR A 408 -21.24 6.27 -2.89
N ASP A 409 -21.71 7.46 -2.53
CA ASP A 409 -21.16 8.74 -2.99
C ASP A 409 -19.89 9.12 -2.19
N PHE A 410 -18.70 8.82 -2.76
CA PHE A 410 -17.42 9.10 -2.13
C PHE A 410 -17.11 10.61 -2.05
N ASP A 411 -17.75 11.46 -2.86
CA ASP A 411 -17.53 12.91 -2.84
C ASP A 411 -17.99 13.54 -1.53
N LYS A 412 -19.04 12.98 -0.92
CA LYS A 412 -19.62 13.48 0.34
C LYS A 412 -18.98 12.90 1.60
N MET A 413 -18.04 11.95 1.45
CA MET A 413 -17.41 11.27 2.57
C MET A 413 -16.14 11.98 3.04
N THR A 414 -15.97 12.05 4.35
CA THR A 414 -14.69 12.37 4.99
C THR A 414 -13.65 11.28 4.73
N VAL A 415 -12.36 11.57 4.96
CA VAL A 415 -11.27 10.59 4.83
C VAL A 415 -11.51 9.33 5.67
N SER A 416 -12.03 9.50 6.90
CA SER A 416 -12.34 8.39 7.80
C SER A 416 -13.49 7.52 7.27
N GLU A 417 -14.56 8.14 6.77
CA GLU A 417 -15.68 7.42 6.16
C GLU A 417 -15.25 6.68 4.90
N ARG A 418 -14.47 7.32 4.01
CA ARG A 418 -13.91 6.66 2.82
C ARG A 418 -13.08 5.45 3.18
N LYS A 419 -12.22 5.57 4.20
CA LYS A 419 -11.39 4.46 4.69
C LYS A 419 -12.25 3.29 5.16
N ASN A 420 -13.28 3.55 5.96
CA ASN A 420 -14.17 2.51 6.48
C ASN A 420 -15.02 1.86 5.37
N THR A 421 -15.55 2.67 4.45
CA THR A 421 -16.29 2.16 3.29
C THR A 421 -15.40 1.28 2.43
N LEU A 422 -14.18 1.73 2.12
CA LEU A 422 -13.23 0.97 1.32
C LEU A 422 -12.82 -0.34 2.00
N LYS A 423 -12.62 -0.33 3.33
CA LYS A 423 -12.40 -1.56 4.11
C LYS A 423 -13.53 -2.57 3.91
N GLY A 424 -14.78 -2.11 4.03
CA GLY A 424 -15.95 -2.96 3.83
C GLY A 424 -16.06 -3.50 2.39
N ILE A 425 -15.76 -2.66 1.39
CA ILE A 425 -15.72 -3.08 -0.02
C ILE A 425 -14.67 -4.18 -0.20
N TYR A 426 -13.47 -3.98 0.35
CA TYR A 426 -12.40 -4.96 0.24
C TYR A 426 -12.73 -6.27 0.97
N ASP A 427 -13.36 -6.22 2.14
CA ASP A 427 -13.75 -7.41 2.89
C ASP A 427 -14.71 -8.30 2.08
N ILE A 428 -15.65 -7.67 1.35
CA ILE A 428 -16.59 -8.35 0.45
C ILE A 428 -15.88 -8.81 -0.82
N ALA A 429 -15.05 -7.96 -1.43
CA ALA A 429 -14.31 -8.30 -2.64
C ALA A 429 -13.37 -9.49 -2.41
N SER A 430 -12.69 -9.53 -1.27
CA SER A 430 -11.82 -10.64 -0.88
C SER A 430 -12.60 -11.94 -0.73
N ARG A 431 -13.80 -11.91 -0.13
CA ARG A 431 -14.71 -13.07 -0.05
C ARG A 431 -15.21 -13.56 -1.39
N LEU A 432 -15.32 -12.68 -2.37
CA LEU A 432 -15.61 -13.04 -3.77
C LEU A 432 -14.36 -13.57 -4.51
N GLY A 433 -13.18 -13.54 -3.90
CA GLY A 433 -11.93 -14.04 -4.48
C GLY A 433 -11.09 -12.99 -5.21
N PHE A 434 -11.37 -11.69 -5.02
CA PHE A 434 -10.50 -10.63 -5.53
C PHE A 434 -9.27 -10.44 -4.64
N GLU A 435 -8.09 -10.39 -5.25
CA GLU A 435 -6.81 -10.21 -4.56
C GLU A 435 -6.57 -8.80 -4.01
N SER A 436 -7.23 -7.79 -4.58
CA SER A 436 -7.13 -6.37 -4.18
C SER A 436 -8.30 -5.57 -4.74
N ILE A 437 -8.53 -4.36 -4.21
CA ILE A 437 -9.47 -3.39 -4.81
C ILE A 437 -9.09 -3.06 -6.26
N SER A 438 -7.80 -3.00 -6.59
CA SER A 438 -7.36 -2.74 -7.97
C SER A 438 -7.73 -3.88 -8.92
N HIS A 439 -7.62 -5.14 -8.47
CA HIS A 439 -8.06 -6.29 -9.24
C HIS A 439 -9.59 -6.29 -9.41
N MET A 440 -10.32 -6.01 -8.33
CA MET A 440 -11.78 -5.85 -8.36
C MET A 440 -12.22 -4.77 -9.36
N ASP A 441 -11.63 -3.57 -9.32
CA ASP A 441 -11.95 -2.47 -10.25
C ASP A 441 -11.74 -2.90 -11.71
N ALA A 442 -10.61 -3.54 -12.00
CA ALA A 442 -10.27 -3.99 -13.36
C ALA A 442 -11.24 -5.05 -13.91
N VAL A 443 -11.76 -5.93 -13.05
CA VAL A 443 -12.73 -6.97 -13.44
C VAL A 443 -14.14 -6.37 -13.56
N LEU A 444 -14.62 -5.66 -12.54
CA LEU A 444 -15.97 -5.11 -12.53
C LEU A 444 -16.19 -4.04 -13.61
N ALA A 445 -15.15 -3.28 -13.98
CA ALA A 445 -15.24 -2.33 -15.08
C ALA A 445 -15.45 -3.01 -16.45
N LYS A 446 -15.09 -4.29 -16.59
CA LYS A 446 -15.34 -5.07 -17.82
C LYS A 446 -16.67 -5.80 -17.76
N GLU A 447 -17.05 -6.30 -16.59
CA GLU A 447 -18.23 -7.15 -16.41
C GLU A 447 -19.53 -6.36 -16.16
N SER A 448 -19.45 -5.14 -15.64
CA SER A 448 -20.61 -4.37 -15.18
C SER A 448 -20.60 -2.93 -15.69
N SER A 449 -21.57 -2.61 -16.54
CA SER A 449 -21.84 -1.24 -16.97
C SER A 449 -22.21 -0.33 -15.79
N ASN A 450 -22.97 -0.87 -14.83
CA ASN A 450 -23.36 -0.15 -13.61
C ASN A 450 -22.13 0.27 -12.81
N TYR A 451 -21.17 -0.63 -12.59
CA TYR A 451 -19.93 -0.31 -11.87
C TYR A 451 -19.08 0.71 -12.63
N SER A 452 -19.03 0.60 -13.97
CA SER A 452 -18.19 1.46 -14.81
C SER A 452 -18.49 2.96 -14.65
N GLY A 453 -19.74 3.32 -14.33
CA GLY A 453 -20.19 4.70 -14.08
C GLY A 453 -20.16 5.14 -12.61
N MET A 454 -19.71 4.30 -11.67
CA MET A 454 -19.70 4.65 -10.25
C MET A 454 -18.56 5.63 -9.89
N ASN A 455 -18.87 6.57 -9.00
CA ASN A 455 -17.95 7.62 -8.56
C ASN A 455 -16.66 7.07 -7.90
N ILE A 456 -16.72 5.91 -7.24
CA ILE A 456 -15.55 5.26 -6.61
C ILE A 456 -14.35 5.12 -7.57
N ARG A 457 -14.60 4.99 -8.88
CA ARG A 457 -13.54 4.84 -9.88
C ARG A 457 -12.67 6.09 -10.01
N ASN A 458 -13.22 7.27 -9.75
CA ASN A 458 -12.47 8.52 -9.69
C ASN A 458 -11.52 8.58 -8.49
N TYR A 459 -11.78 7.75 -7.47
CA TYR A 459 -10.98 7.69 -6.24
C TYR A 459 -9.92 6.58 -6.26
N MET A 460 -9.91 5.69 -7.26
CA MET A 460 -8.93 4.60 -7.35
C MET A 460 -7.48 5.12 -7.35
N GLU A 461 -7.21 6.23 -8.03
CA GLU A 461 -5.88 6.86 -8.02
C GLU A 461 -5.54 7.43 -6.64
N ILE A 462 -6.51 8.03 -5.95
CA ILE A 462 -6.32 8.56 -4.59
C ILE A 462 -6.00 7.41 -3.63
N PHE A 463 -6.72 6.29 -3.71
CA PHE A 463 -6.47 5.11 -2.87
C PHE A 463 -5.08 4.55 -3.13
N ARG A 464 -4.70 4.37 -4.41
CA ARG A 464 -3.38 3.87 -4.81
C ARG A 464 -2.23 4.76 -4.32
N ASN A 465 -2.43 6.08 -4.36
CA ASN A 465 -1.39 7.05 -3.98
C ASN A 465 -1.29 7.26 -2.46
N ASN A 466 -2.22 6.72 -1.66
CA ASN A 466 -2.26 6.89 -0.20
C ASN A 466 -2.47 5.53 0.53
N PRO A 467 -1.56 4.55 0.33
CA PRO A 467 -1.70 3.21 0.92
C PRO A 467 -1.54 3.19 2.45
N ASP A 468 -0.98 4.25 3.03
CA ASP A 468 -0.92 4.48 4.48
C ASP A 468 -2.30 4.79 5.09
N ILE A 469 -3.27 5.20 4.25
CA ILE A 469 -4.64 5.50 4.66
C ILE A 469 -5.60 4.40 4.16
N TYR A 470 -5.46 3.98 2.90
CA TYR A 470 -6.42 3.19 2.14
C TYR A 470 -5.88 1.85 1.68
N PHE A 471 -5.13 1.14 2.50
CA PHE A 471 -4.43 -0.11 2.13
C PHE A 471 -5.27 -1.23 1.48
N PHE A 472 -6.60 -1.09 1.44
CA PHE A 472 -7.56 -2.09 1.03
C PHE A 472 -7.62 -2.24 -0.51
#